data_AF-A0A946L034-F1
#
_entry.id   AF-A0A946L034-F1
#
_cell.length_a   1.000
_cell.length_b   1.000
_cell.length_c   1.000
_cell.angle_alpha   90.00
_cell.angle_beta   90.00
_cell.angle_gamma   90.00
#
_symmetry.space_group_name_H-M   'P 1'
#
loop_
_entity.id
_entity.type
_entity.pdbx_description
1 polymer ?
#
loop_
_entity_poly.entity_id
_entity_poly.type
_entity_poly.pdbx_seq_one_letter_code
_entity_poly.pdbx_strand_id
1 'polypeptide(L)'
;MAKNAVKLRAKAKKGTIDIKCLMSHPMETGLRKDKKSGEKIPAHFIQTVVAEKNGVPFLQADFNSTISKNPYLRVQVEGGKGDEIKVSWTDNKGETGSGSKKSK
;
A
#
# COMPACT_ATOMS: atom_id res chain seq x y z
N MET A 1 -13.66 -0.17 -6.00
CA MET A 1 -12.17 -0.20 -6.02
C MET A 1 -11.64 1.03 -6.74
N ALA A 2 -10.96 1.93 -6.04
CA ALA A 2 -10.35 3.10 -6.68
C ALA A 2 -9.06 2.69 -7.41
N LYS A 3 -9.05 2.81 -8.75
CA LYS A 3 -7.99 2.32 -9.65
C LYS A 3 -6.65 3.09 -9.56
N ASN A 4 -6.55 4.10 -8.69
CA ASN A 4 -5.39 4.99 -8.54
C ASN A 4 -4.94 5.21 -7.08
N ALA A 5 -5.33 4.32 -6.16
CA ALA A 5 -5.00 4.47 -4.74
C ALA A 5 -3.52 4.17 -4.41
N VAL A 6 -2.81 3.49 -5.31
CA VAL A 6 -1.40 3.11 -5.12
C VAL A 6 -0.55 3.57 -6.29
N LYS A 7 0.41 4.47 -6.02
CA LYS A 7 1.42 4.88 -6.99
C LYS A 7 2.58 3.89 -6.96
N LEU A 8 2.72 3.11 -8.01
CA LEU A 8 3.67 2.01 -8.11
C LEU A 8 4.83 2.31 -9.07
N ARG A 9 6.05 1.98 -8.65
CA ARG A 9 7.22 1.87 -9.53
C ARG A 9 7.81 0.47 -9.38
N ALA A 10 8.01 -0.22 -10.49
CA ALA A 10 8.65 -1.54 -10.55
C ALA A 10 9.82 -1.46 -11.53
N LYS A 11 11.06 -1.67 -11.04
CA LYS A 11 12.28 -1.61 -11.85
C LYS A 11 13.01 -2.95 -11.78
N ALA A 12 13.17 -3.63 -12.90
CA ALA A 12 13.92 -4.87 -12.99
C ALA A 12 15.42 -4.58 -13.14
N LYS A 13 16.26 -5.18 -12.30
CA LYS A 13 17.72 -5.10 -12.37
C LYS A 13 18.35 -6.37 -11.79
N LYS A 14 19.26 -6.99 -12.55
CA LYS A 14 20.06 -8.15 -12.10
C LYS A 14 19.21 -9.28 -11.49
N GLY A 15 18.13 -9.69 -12.16
CA GLY A 15 17.27 -10.81 -11.70
C GLY A 15 16.32 -10.49 -10.55
N THR A 16 16.23 -9.22 -10.13
CA THR A 16 15.29 -8.75 -9.10
C THR A 16 14.48 -7.57 -9.61
N ILE A 17 13.29 -7.37 -9.04
CA ILE A 17 12.43 -6.22 -9.30
C ILE A 17 12.38 -5.37 -8.02
N ASP A 18 12.88 -4.14 -8.09
CA ASP A 18 12.74 -3.14 -7.03
C ASP A 18 11.36 -2.48 -7.14
N ILE A 19 10.50 -2.77 -6.16
CA ILE A 19 9.13 -2.31 -6.11
C ILE A 19 9.03 -1.21 -5.05
N LYS A 20 8.52 -0.05 -5.46
CA LYS A 20 8.23 1.09 -4.57
C LYS A 20 6.76 1.44 -4.73
N CYS A 21 6.00 1.34 -3.65
CA CYS A 21 4.60 1.73 -3.62
C CYS A 21 4.38 2.87 -2.62
N LEU A 22 3.64 3.88 -3.07
CA LEU A 22 3.13 4.95 -2.24
C LEU A 22 1.60 4.84 -2.26
N MET A 23 1.01 4.56 -1.11
CA MET A 23 -0.43 4.39 -0.94
C MET A 23 -1.03 5.72 -0.49
N SER A 24 -1.99 6.27 -1.24
CA SER A 24 -2.66 7.53 -0.85
C SER A 24 -3.74 7.22 0.19
N HIS A 25 -3.40 7.35 1.48
CA HIS A 25 -4.28 7.01 2.58
C HIS A 25 -4.03 7.92 3.80
N PRO A 26 -5.09 8.37 4.52
CA PRO A 26 -4.95 9.31 5.64
C PRO A 26 -4.17 8.75 6.84
N MET A 27 -4.33 7.46 7.14
CA MET A 27 -3.74 6.79 8.33
C MET A 27 -4.04 7.56 9.63
N GLU A 28 -5.32 7.85 9.87
CA GLU A 28 -5.76 8.49 11.10
C GLU A 28 -5.58 7.53 12.28
N THR A 29 -4.90 8.01 13.32
CA THR A 29 -4.43 7.17 14.43
C THR A 29 -5.52 6.85 15.44
N GLY A 30 -6.58 7.67 15.49
CA GLY A 30 -7.55 7.64 16.58
C GLY A 30 -7.21 8.57 17.75
N LEU A 31 -6.02 9.17 17.76
CA LEU A 31 -5.51 9.98 18.88
C LEU A 31 -5.70 11.49 18.66
N ARG A 32 -5.89 11.92 17.41
CA ARG A 32 -6.09 13.33 17.08
C ARG A 32 -7.47 13.79 17.54
N LYS A 33 -7.54 14.99 18.11
CA LYS A 33 -8.79 15.66 18.46
C LYS A 33 -9.22 16.61 17.37
N ASP A 34 -10.53 16.69 17.13
CA ASP A 34 -11.11 17.74 16.32
C ASP A 34 -11.01 19.09 17.03
N LYS A 35 -10.66 20.13 16.29
CA LYS A 35 -10.43 21.47 16.88
C LYS A 35 -11.71 22.19 17.27
N LYS A 36 -12.86 21.84 16.67
CA LYS A 36 -14.14 22.49 16.91
C LYS A 36 -14.94 21.76 17.99
N SER A 37 -15.04 20.43 17.90
CA SER A 37 -15.80 19.64 18.87
C SER A 37 -14.97 19.20 20.08
N GLY A 38 -13.64 19.14 19.97
CA GLY A 38 -12.76 18.61 21.03
C GLY A 38 -12.76 17.08 21.15
N GLU A 39 -13.59 16.39 20.35
CA GLU A 39 -13.73 14.94 20.35
C GLU A 39 -12.58 14.25 19.62
N LYS A 40 -12.33 12.97 19.95
CA LYS A 40 -11.34 12.16 19.22
C LYS A 40 -11.87 11.79 17.85
N ILE A 41 -11.03 11.92 16.84
CA ILE A 41 -11.33 11.50 15.49
C ILE A 41 -11.13 9.99 15.40
N PRO A 42 -12.11 9.20 14.94
CA PRO A 42 -11.99 7.75 14.87
C PRO A 42 -10.81 7.28 14.02
N ALA A 43 -10.18 6.17 14.45
CA ALA A 43 -9.05 5.60 13.73
C ALA A 43 -9.45 5.14 12.32
N HIS A 44 -8.60 5.43 11.34
CA HIS A 44 -8.79 5.06 9.95
C HIS A 44 -7.44 4.76 9.30
N PHE A 45 -7.08 3.48 9.24
CA PHE A 45 -5.77 3.03 8.81
C PHE A 45 -5.86 1.73 7.99
N ILE A 46 -4.90 1.56 7.08
CA ILE A 46 -4.72 0.33 6.32
C ILE A 46 -4.37 -0.80 7.28
N GLN A 47 -5.08 -1.93 7.19
CA GLN A 47 -4.83 -3.12 7.99
C GLN A 47 -3.95 -4.13 7.27
N THR A 48 -4.19 -4.36 5.99
CA THR A 48 -3.46 -5.39 5.24
C THR A 48 -3.03 -4.83 3.89
N VAL A 49 -1.80 -5.14 3.51
CA VAL A 49 -1.22 -4.87 2.19
C VAL A 49 -0.77 -6.19 1.58
N VAL A 50 -1.15 -6.44 0.34
CA VAL A 50 -0.76 -7.63 -0.43
C VAL A 50 -0.01 -7.18 -1.68
N ALA A 51 1.13 -7.81 -1.96
CA ALA A 51 1.85 -7.65 -3.21
C ALA A 51 1.92 -8.96 -3.99
N GLU A 52 1.60 -8.88 -5.27
CA GLU A 52 1.51 -10.00 -6.20
C GLU A 52 2.48 -9.78 -7.37
N LYS A 53 3.10 -10.87 -7.84
CA LYS A 53 3.87 -10.95 -9.09
C LYS A 53 3.15 -11.92 -10.02
N ASN A 54 2.73 -11.46 -11.19
CA ASN A 54 1.99 -12.25 -12.19
C ASN A 54 0.79 -13.00 -11.58
N GLY A 55 0.06 -12.34 -10.67
CA GLY A 55 -1.10 -12.91 -9.97
C GLY A 55 -0.77 -13.83 -8.78
N VAL A 56 0.51 -14.10 -8.50
CA VAL A 56 0.93 -14.91 -7.35
C VAL A 56 1.34 -13.99 -6.19
N PRO A 57 0.71 -14.07 -5.00
CA PRO A 57 1.11 -13.29 -3.84
C PRO A 57 2.52 -13.71 -3.37
N PHE A 58 3.38 -12.73 -3.12
CA PHE A 58 4.71 -12.95 -2.55
C PHE A 58 4.94 -12.19 -1.24
N LEU A 59 4.05 -11.24 -0.92
CA LEU A 59 4.09 -10.48 0.33
C LEU A 59 2.67 -10.26 0.83
N GLN A 60 2.47 -10.50 2.12
CA GLN A 60 1.38 -9.93 2.91
C GLN A 60 2.00 -9.21 4.10
N ALA A 61 1.57 -7.97 4.34
CA ALA A 61 2.02 -7.16 5.45
C ALA A 61 0.83 -6.60 6.21
N ASP A 62 0.85 -6.76 7.53
CA ASP A 62 -0.16 -6.19 8.41
C ASP A 62 0.33 -4.84 8.95
N PHE A 63 -0.48 -3.82 8.72
CA PHE A 63 -0.23 -2.45 9.14
C PHE A 63 -1.14 -2.12 10.34
N ASN A 64 -0.76 -1.08 11.06
CA ASN A 64 -1.51 -0.57 12.20
C ASN A 64 -1.55 0.97 12.16
N SER A 65 -2.17 1.57 13.17
CA SER A 65 -2.31 3.02 13.29
C SER A 65 -1.00 3.78 13.50
N THR A 66 0.14 3.12 13.74
CA THR A 66 1.43 3.78 13.91
C THR A 66 2.17 4.02 12.60
N ILE A 67 1.63 3.54 11.47
CA ILE A 67 2.19 3.80 10.15
C ILE A 67 1.77 5.20 9.68
N SER A 68 2.74 5.98 9.21
CA SER A 68 2.54 7.36 8.75
C SER A 68 1.55 7.48 7.59
N LYS A 69 0.88 8.65 7.54
CA LYS A 69 0.09 9.08 6.39
C LYS A 69 0.84 8.87 5.07
N ASN A 70 0.10 8.46 4.05
CA ASN A 70 0.61 8.05 2.75
C ASN A 70 1.70 6.97 2.84
N PRO A 71 1.37 5.75 3.31
CA PRO A 71 2.37 4.73 3.57
C PRO A 71 3.25 4.45 2.35
N TYR A 72 4.55 4.42 2.58
CA TYR A 72 5.56 4.03 1.60
C TYR A 72 6.11 2.66 1.97
N LEU A 73 6.03 1.73 1.01
CA LEU A 73 6.61 0.40 1.15
C LEU A 73 7.53 0.14 -0.04
N ARG A 74 8.72 -0.39 0.28
CA ARG A 74 9.70 -0.84 -0.70
C ARG A 74 9.98 -2.32 -0.45
N VAL A 75 9.80 -3.12 -1.48
CA VAL A 75 10.06 -4.56 -1.43
C VAL A 75 10.80 -4.98 -2.70
N GLN A 76 11.54 -6.06 -2.61
CA GLN A 76 12.20 -6.68 -3.75
C GLN A 76 11.69 -8.11 -3.90
N VAL A 77 11.55 -8.54 -5.14
CA VAL A 77 11.19 -9.92 -5.48
C VAL A 77 12.05 -10.35 -6.67
N GLU A 78 12.41 -11.63 -6.73
CA GLU A 78 13.06 -12.19 -7.91
C GLU A 78 12.16 -12.05 -9.14
N GLY A 79 12.72 -11.69 -10.28
CA GLY A 79 11.97 -11.48 -11.51
C GLY A 79 12.72 -10.70 -12.58
N GLY A 80 12.01 -10.45 -13.68
CA GLY A 80 12.55 -9.82 -14.88
C GLY A 80 11.72 -8.62 -15.34
N LYS A 81 12.10 -8.07 -16.50
CA LYS A 81 11.31 -7.03 -17.19
C LYS A 81 10.01 -7.64 -17.73
N GLY A 82 8.92 -6.88 -17.68
CA GLY A 82 7.62 -7.30 -18.21
C GLY A 82 6.72 -8.01 -17.20
N ASP A 83 7.27 -8.49 -16.08
CA ASP A 83 6.50 -9.05 -14.97
C ASP A 83 5.49 -8.02 -14.44
N GLU A 84 4.25 -8.45 -14.24
CA GLU A 84 3.20 -7.63 -13.66
C GLU A 84 3.30 -7.65 -12.14
N ILE A 85 3.48 -6.47 -11.55
CA ILE A 85 3.38 -6.26 -10.12
C ILE A 85 2.05 -5.60 -9.81
N LYS A 86 1.32 -6.15 -8.84
CA LYS A 86 0.10 -5.57 -8.29
C LYS A 86 0.26 -5.43 -6.79
N VAL A 87 -0.16 -4.28 -6.26
CA VAL A 87 -0.23 -4.03 -4.83
C VAL A 87 -1.65 -3.60 -4.50
N SER A 88 -2.23 -4.22 -3.47
CA SER A 88 -3.55 -3.89 -2.95
C SER A 88 -3.52 -3.74 -1.44
N TRP A 89 -4.46 -2.97 -0.91
CA TRP A 89 -4.64 -2.82 0.53
C TRP A 89 -6.12 -2.81 0.90
N THR A 90 -6.39 -3.18 2.15
CA THR A 90 -7.70 -3.07 2.81
C THR A 90 -7.52 -2.32 4.13
N ASP A 91 -8.44 -1.41 4.45
CA ASP A 91 -8.44 -0.65 5.69
C ASP A 91 -9.46 -1.14 6.73
N ASN A 92 -9.39 -0.59 7.93
CA ASN A 92 -10.27 -0.93 9.04
C ASN A 92 -11.74 -0.47 8.88
N LYS A 93 -12.07 0.22 7.78
CA LYS A 93 -13.44 0.59 7.40
C LYS A 93 -13.97 -0.25 6.23
N GLY A 94 -13.18 -1.22 5.76
CA GLY A 94 -13.52 -2.08 4.63
C GLY A 94 -13.28 -1.42 3.26
N GLU A 95 -12.66 -0.24 3.21
CA GLU A 95 -12.27 0.35 1.94
C GLU A 95 -11.02 -0.36 1.39
N THR A 96 -10.89 -0.33 0.07
CA THR A 96 -9.82 -0.99 -0.65
C THR A 96 -9.20 -0.08 -1.69
N GLY A 97 -7.89 -0.21 -1.84
CA GLY A 97 -7.13 0.45 -2.89
C GLY A 97 -6.18 -0.52 -3.58
N SER A 98 -5.86 -0.23 -4.84
CA SER A 98 -4.90 -1.04 -5.59
C SER A 98 -4.14 -0.22 -6.63
N GLY A 99 -3.06 -0.79 -7.14
CA GLY A 99 -2.33 -0.31 -8.30
C GLY A 99 -1.49 -1.43 -8.90
N SER A 100 -1.39 -1.45 -10.23
CA SER A 100 -0.59 -2.43 -10.97
C SER A 100 0.37 -1.75 -11.95
N LYS A 101 1.51 -2.40 -12.20
CA LYS A 101 2.51 -1.93 -13.15
C LYS A 101 3.37 -3.10 -13.62
N LYS A 102 3.67 -3.12 -14.92
CA LYS A 102 4.74 -3.98 -15.45
C LYS A 102 6.12 -3.45 -15.05
N SER A 103 7.00 -4.34 -14.65
CA SER A 103 8.40 -4.02 -14.36
C SER A 103 9.12 -3.54 -15.63
N LYS A 104 9.92 -2.48 -15.48
CA LYS A 104 10.73 -1.88 -16.55
C LYS A 104 12.21 -2.17 -16.38
#